data_AF-J6EQE5-F1
#
_entry.id   AF-J6EQE5-F1
#
_cell.length_a   1.000
_cell.length_b   1.000
_cell.length_c   1.000
_cell.angle_alpha   90.00
_cell.angle_beta   90.00
_cell.angle_gamma   90.00
#
_symmetry.space_group_name_H-M   'P 1'
#
loop_
_entity.id
_entity.type
_entity.pdbx_description
1 polymer ?
#
loop_
_entity_poly.entity_id
_entity_poly.type
_entity_poly.pdbx_seq_one_letter_code
_entity_poly.pdbx_strand_id
1 'polypeptide(L)'
;MKPSLLLPFTLFGVALALPPADRSLSFTNLEARGYPSRCPSGQTAKSKGVSPDLNGCSGVPDGKFKGCCNQHDICYSTCSRTKRDCDDSFYACMKNVCNTEYDKWYEAPVKATCLAGAATYHTGVAVGGDSAFMKRTAKHCTCS
;
A
#
# COMPACT_ATOMS: atom_id res chain seq x y z
N MET A 1 14.95 16.76 68.24
CA MET A 1 16.37 16.61 67.89
C MET A 1 16.52 16.84 66.39
N LYS A 2 17.25 17.88 65.96
CA LYS A 2 17.80 18.03 64.59
C LYS A 2 19.26 17.54 64.62
N PRO A 3 19.78 17.01 63.51
CA PRO A 3 20.68 17.81 62.65
C PRO A 3 20.29 17.69 61.16
N SER A 4 20.30 18.77 60.35
CA SER A 4 21.45 19.36 59.60
C SER A 4 22.00 18.37 58.55
N LEU A 5 21.93 18.63 57.23
CA LEU A 5 22.93 19.41 56.47
C LEU A 5 22.52 19.57 54.97
N LEU A 6 22.73 20.78 54.40
CA LEU A 6 23.37 21.15 53.10
C LEU A 6 22.87 20.49 51.77
N LEU A 7 22.69 21.11 50.60
CA LEU A 7 22.94 22.44 49.96
C LEU A 7 22.12 22.49 48.64
N PRO A 8 21.87 23.68 48.03
CA PRO A 8 21.15 23.79 46.75
C PRO A 8 22.10 23.60 45.55
N PHE A 9 21.82 22.65 44.66
CA PHE A 9 22.46 22.59 43.35
C PHE A 9 21.68 23.47 42.37
N THR A 10 22.16 24.70 42.14
CA THR A 10 21.78 25.49 40.96
C THR A 10 22.48 24.91 39.74
N LEU A 11 21.79 24.03 39.00
CA LEU A 11 22.19 23.65 37.65
C LEU A 11 21.79 24.78 36.70
N PHE A 12 22.79 25.51 36.21
CA PHE A 12 22.67 26.35 35.02
C PHE A 12 22.18 25.47 33.87
N GLY A 13 20.90 25.60 33.52
CA GLY A 13 20.34 25.02 32.31
C GLY A 13 20.88 25.78 31.11
N VAL A 14 21.89 25.23 30.44
CA VAL A 14 22.21 25.64 29.07
C VAL A 14 21.07 25.11 28.20
N ALA A 15 20.19 26.00 27.78
CA ALA A 15 19.20 25.69 26.76
C ALA A 15 19.95 25.42 25.44
N LEU A 16 20.23 24.14 25.17
CA LEU A 16 20.55 23.68 23.84
C LEU A 16 19.30 23.90 22.99
N ALA A 17 19.29 24.97 22.21
CA ALA A 17 18.33 25.13 21.13
C ALA A 17 18.53 23.93 20.19
N LEU A 18 17.62 22.96 20.25
CA LEU A 18 17.53 21.92 19.24
C LEU A 18 17.23 22.63 17.90
N PRO A 19 17.96 22.30 16.81
CA PRO A 19 17.53 22.74 15.49
C PRO A 19 16.08 22.30 15.26
N PRO A 20 15.26 23.07 14.53
CA PRO A 20 13.89 22.67 14.25
C PRO A 20 13.92 21.27 13.66
N ALA A 21 13.11 20.38 14.23
CA ALA A 21 12.98 19.00 13.76
C ALA A 21 12.81 19.02 12.24
N ASP A 22 13.82 18.51 11.54
CA ASP A 22 13.69 18.19 10.14
C ASP A 22 12.46 17.30 10.01
N ARG A 23 11.59 17.62 9.05
CA ARG A 23 10.26 17.06 8.89
C ARG A 23 10.39 15.64 8.33
N SER A 24 10.98 14.76 9.13
CA SER A 24 11.10 13.33 8.90
C SER A 24 9.71 12.80 8.58
N LEU A 25 9.56 12.29 7.38
CA LEU A 25 8.33 11.67 6.88
C LEU A 25 7.97 10.49 7.78
N SER A 26 7.06 10.70 8.71
CA SER A 26 6.47 9.62 9.50
C SER A 26 5.75 8.62 8.58
N PHE A 27 5.89 7.33 8.87
CA PHE A 27 5.31 6.24 8.07
C PHE A 27 3.80 6.40 7.85
N THR A 28 3.08 6.97 8.82
CA THR A 28 1.65 7.29 8.72
C THR A 28 1.32 8.33 7.63
N ASN A 29 2.27 9.22 7.30
CA ASN A 29 2.14 10.18 6.19
C ASN A 29 2.47 9.56 4.82
N LEU A 30 3.26 8.47 4.77
CA LEU A 30 3.54 7.74 3.53
C LEU A 30 2.33 6.91 3.12
N GLU A 31 1.67 6.30 4.10
CA GLU A 31 0.41 5.60 3.86
C GLU A 31 -0.66 6.56 3.37
N ALA A 32 -0.88 7.72 4.01
CA ALA A 32 -1.83 8.72 3.51
C ALA A 32 -1.56 9.22 2.08
N ARG A 33 -0.34 9.08 1.55
CA ARG A 33 0.04 9.47 0.18
C ARG A 33 0.04 8.33 -0.84
N GLY A 34 -0.28 7.10 -0.42
CA GLY A 34 -0.31 5.94 -1.31
C GLY A 34 1.07 5.53 -1.81
N TYR A 35 2.09 5.54 -0.93
CA TYR A 35 3.44 5.06 -1.24
C TYR A 35 3.43 3.59 -1.73
N PRO A 36 4.29 3.21 -2.69
CA PRO A 36 5.21 4.05 -3.44
C PRO A 36 4.47 5.04 -4.35
N SER A 37 4.92 6.30 -4.32
CA SER A 37 4.32 7.34 -5.17
C SER A 37 4.80 7.20 -6.60
N ARG A 38 3.89 7.41 -7.57
CA ARG A 38 4.24 7.31 -8.99
C ARG A 38 5.25 8.37 -9.44
N CYS A 39 5.12 9.57 -8.88
CA CYS A 39 5.93 10.72 -9.24
C CYS A 39 6.52 11.39 -7.99
N PRO A 40 7.60 12.16 -8.15
CA PRO A 40 8.12 13.04 -7.10
C PRO A 40 7.08 14.08 -6.66
N SER A 41 7.28 14.64 -5.47
CA SER A 41 6.44 15.72 -4.93
C SER A 41 6.31 16.87 -5.92
N GLY A 42 5.08 17.31 -6.17
CA GLY A 42 4.76 18.44 -7.06
C GLY A 42 4.59 18.08 -8.53
N GLN A 43 4.80 16.81 -8.92
CA GLN A 43 4.56 16.34 -10.29
C GLN A 43 3.30 15.47 -10.37
N THR A 44 2.67 15.47 -11.54
CA THR A 44 1.51 14.62 -11.81
C THR A 44 1.86 13.54 -12.83
N ALA A 45 1.39 12.31 -12.57
CA ALA A 45 1.57 11.20 -13.50
C ALA A 45 0.62 11.34 -14.69
N LYS A 46 1.17 11.37 -15.91
CA LYS A 46 0.42 11.40 -17.17
C LYS A 46 0.67 10.12 -17.97
N SER A 47 -0.35 9.67 -18.69
CA SER A 47 -0.25 8.46 -19.52
C SER A 47 0.68 8.68 -20.72
N LYS A 48 1.50 7.67 -21.01
CA LYS A 48 2.28 7.53 -22.25
C LYS A 48 1.44 7.01 -23.43
N GLY A 49 0.17 6.65 -23.21
CA GLY A 49 -0.69 6.05 -24.23
C GLY A 49 -0.36 4.58 -24.55
N VAL A 50 0.45 3.92 -23.72
CA VAL A 50 0.84 2.51 -23.89
C VAL A 50 -0.20 1.61 -23.23
N SER A 51 -0.76 0.65 -23.98
CA SER A 51 -1.72 -0.32 -23.47
C SER A 51 -1.14 -1.20 -22.35
N PRO A 52 -1.90 -1.54 -21.30
CA PRO A 52 -1.46 -2.43 -20.22
C PRO A 52 -1.10 -3.84 -20.74
N ASP A 53 -0.07 -4.47 -20.18
CA ASP A 53 0.14 -5.91 -20.40
C ASP A 53 -0.57 -6.69 -19.29
N LEU A 54 -1.35 -7.71 -19.67
CA LEU A 54 -2.05 -8.59 -18.73
C LEU A 54 -1.22 -9.85 -18.53
N ASN A 55 -0.62 -10.01 -17.36
CA ASN A 55 0.18 -11.19 -17.02
C ASN A 55 -0.49 -12.10 -15.98
N GLY A 56 -1.72 -11.79 -15.59
CA GLY A 56 -2.50 -12.59 -14.67
C GLY A 56 -1.94 -12.53 -13.25
N CYS A 57 -2.12 -13.60 -12.49
CA CYS A 57 -1.69 -13.67 -11.09
C CYS A 57 -0.20 -14.03 -10.99
N SER A 58 0.66 -13.12 -11.42
CA SER A 58 2.13 -13.31 -11.46
C SER A 58 2.69 -13.97 -10.20
N GLY A 59 3.41 -15.09 -10.37
CA GLY A 59 4.06 -15.81 -9.27
C GLY A 59 3.17 -16.81 -8.52
N VAL A 60 1.90 -16.94 -8.90
CA VAL A 60 0.95 -17.93 -8.36
C VAL A 60 0.01 -18.44 -9.46
N PRO A 61 -0.72 -19.56 -9.25
CA PRO A 61 -1.72 -20.01 -10.22
C PRO A 61 -2.88 -19.03 -10.33
N ASP A 62 -3.26 -18.65 -11.56
CA ASP A 62 -4.39 -17.75 -11.87
C ASP A 62 -5.70 -18.15 -11.18
N GLY A 63 -6.05 -19.44 -11.30
CA GLY A 63 -7.29 -20.02 -10.78
C GLY A 63 -8.52 -19.16 -11.09
N LYS A 64 -9.40 -19.02 -10.09
CA LYS A 64 -10.63 -18.22 -10.19
C LYS A 64 -10.40 -16.71 -10.14
N PHE A 65 -9.22 -16.24 -9.74
CA PHE A 65 -8.94 -14.81 -9.57
C PHE A 65 -8.27 -14.16 -10.78
N LYS A 66 -8.04 -14.91 -11.88
CA LYS A 66 -7.47 -14.41 -13.13
C LYS A 66 -8.06 -13.08 -13.59
N GLY A 67 -9.39 -12.94 -13.56
CA GLY A 67 -10.07 -11.71 -13.93
C GLY A 67 -9.69 -10.52 -13.04
N CYS A 68 -9.57 -10.75 -11.74
CA CYS A 68 -9.14 -9.74 -10.77
C CYS A 68 -7.67 -9.38 -10.93
N CYS A 69 -6.80 -10.34 -11.21
CA CYS A 69 -5.38 -10.08 -11.48
C CYS A 69 -5.20 -9.24 -12.75
N ASN A 70 -5.97 -9.52 -13.81
CA ASN A 70 -5.96 -8.69 -15.01
C ASN A 70 -6.44 -7.24 -14.73
N GLN A 71 -7.46 -7.05 -13.89
CA GLN A 71 -7.89 -5.70 -13.49
C GLN A 71 -6.82 -4.99 -12.64
N HIS A 72 -6.08 -5.73 -11.82
CA HIS A 72 -4.97 -5.20 -11.02
C HIS A 72 -3.82 -4.72 -11.92
N ASP A 73 -3.46 -5.50 -12.96
CA ASP A 73 -2.48 -5.10 -13.98
C ASP A 73 -2.86 -3.79 -14.70
N ILE A 74 -4.15 -3.67 -15.09
CA ILE A 74 -4.69 -2.46 -15.71
C ILE A 74 -4.58 -1.28 -14.73
N CYS A 75 -4.93 -1.49 -13.47
CA CYS A 75 -4.86 -0.44 -12.45
C CYS A 75 -3.42 0.01 -12.21
N TYR A 76 -2.46 -0.91 -12.12
CA TYR A 76 -1.04 -0.58 -11.98
C TYR A 76 -0.53 0.24 -13.18
N SER A 77 -1.13 0.06 -14.35
CA SER A 77 -0.84 0.82 -15.57
C SER A 77 -1.60 2.15 -15.67
N THR A 78 -2.54 2.44 -14.75
CA THR A 78 -3.39 3.64 -14.76
C THR A 78 -2.80 4.76 -13.91
N CYS A 79 -2.26 5.80 -14.56
CA CYS A 79 -1.46 6.85 -13.89
C CYS A 79 -2.19 7.66 -12.80
N SER A 80 -3.52 7.73 -12.83
CA SER A 80 -4.31 8.44 -11.80
C SER A 80 -4.57 7.62 -10.52
N ARG A 81 -4.17 6.35 -10.47
CA ARG A 81 -4.43 5.46 -9.33
C ARG A 81 -3.20 5.30 -8.45
N THR A 82 -3.35 5.30 -7.13
CA THR A 82 -2.27 4.92 -6.22
C THR A 82 -2.12 3.39 -6.15
N LYS A 83 -0.99 2.90 -5.62
CA LYS A 83 -0.81 1.46 -5.39
C LYS A 83 -1.91 0.91 -4.47
N ARG A 84 -2.21 1.63 -3.38
CA ARG A 84 -3.27 1.24 -2.45
C ARG A 84 -4.63 1.12 -3.15
N ASP A 85 -5.02 2.13 -3.94
CA ASP A 85 -6.31 2.07 -4.65
C ASP A 85 -6.43 0.81 -5.51
N CYS A 86 -5.32 0.43 -6.16
CA CYS A 86 -5.26 -0.77 -6.98
C CYS A 86 -5.32 -2.05 -6.15
N ASP A 87 -4.53 -2.15 -5.08
CA ASP A 87 -4.50 -3.33 -4.21
C ASP A 87 -5.87 -3.53 -3.53
N ASP A 88 -6.52 -2.45 -3.08
CA ASP A 88 -7.85 -2.52 -2.44
C ASP A 88 -8.95 -2.88 -3.44
N SER A 89 -8.90 -2.34 -4.66
CA SER A 89 -9.81 -2.72 -5.74
C SER A 89 -9.63 -4.19 -6.14
N PHE A 90 -8.39 -4.67 -6.15
CA PHE A 90 -8.06 -6.07 -6.40
C PHE A 90 -8.66 -6.99 -5.32
N TYR A 91 -8.52 -6.63 -4.05
CA TYR A 91 -9.15 -7.38 -2.96
C TYR A 91 -10.68 -7.37 -3.05
N ALA A 92 -11.28 -6.22 -3.35
CA ALA A 92 -12.72 -6.10 -3.55
C ALA A 92 -13.21 -7.00 -4.69
N CYS A 93 -12.49 -7.05 -5.81
CA CYS A 93 -12.80 -7.95 -6.92
C CYS A 93 -12.80 -9.42 -6.49
N MET A 94 -11.74 -9.87 -5.80
CA MET A 94 -11.63 -11.27 -5.36
C MET A 94 -12.71 -11.64 -4.34
N LYS A 95 -13.06 -10.74 -3.41
CA LYS A 95 -14.19 -10.95 -2.49
C LYS A 95 -15.50 -11.08 -3.25
N ASN A 96 -15.72 -10.27 -4.29
CA ASN A 96 -16.93 -10.38 -5.11
C ASN A 96 -17.00 -11.75 -5.79
N VAL A 97 -15.90 -12.22 -6.38
CA VAL A 97 -15.82 -13.59 -6.94
C VAL A 97 -16.21 -14.62 -5.87
N CYS A 98 -15.62 -14.57 -4.67
CA CYS A 98 -15.97 -15.50 -3.59
C CYS A 98 -17.43 -15.42 -3.16
N ASN A 99 -18.02 -14.23 -3.14
CA ASN A 99 -19.40 -14.02 -2.73
C ASN A 99 -20.41 -14.51 -3.78
N THR A 100 -20.09 -14.35 -5.06
CA THR A 100 -20.94 -14.78 -6.18
C THR A 100 -20.82 -16.28 -6.44
N GLU A 101 -19.62 -16.86 -6.35
CA GLU A 101 -19.41 -18.30 -6.57
C GLU A 101 -19.94 -19.17 -5.42
N TYR A 102 -19.97 -18.62 -4.20
CA TYR A 102 -20.40 -19.31 -2.99
C TYR A 102 -21.47 -18.51 -2.25
N ASP A 103 -22.68 -18.50 -2.80
CA ASP A 103 -23.82 -17.73 -2.29
C ASP A 103 -24.74 -18.55 -1.37
N LYS A 104 -24.61 -19.88 -1.36
CA LYS A 104 -25.46 -20.77 -0.56
C LYS A 104 -24.94 -20.92 0.87
N TRP A 105 -25.89 -21.08 1.80
CA TRP A 105 -25.57 -21.20 3.22
C TRP A 105 -24.67 -22.40 3.54
N TYR A 106 -24.83 -23.53 2.83
CA TYR A 106 -24.03 -24.73 3.05
C TYR A 106 -22.61 -24.64 2.45
N GLU A 107 -22.35 -23.65 1.58
CA GLU A 107 -21.03 -23.40 1.00
C GLU A 107 -20.19 -22.46 1.88
N ALA A 108 -20.72 -22.04 3.03
CA ALA A 108 -20.04 -21.14 3.96
C ALA A 108 -18.59 -21.53 4.29
N PRO A 109 -18.24 -22.82 4.52
CA PRO A 109 -16.85 -23.21 4.74
C PRO A 109 -15.95 -22.94 3.52
N VAL A 110 -16.44 -23.25 2.31
CA VAL A 110 -15.68 -23.04 1.06
C VAL A 110 -15.55 -21.54 0.78
N LYS A 111 -16.61 -20.77 0.99
CA LYS A 111 -16.60 -19.30 0.90
C LYS A 111 -15.53 -18.71 1.82
N ALA A 112 -15.44 -19.18 3.08
CA ALA A 112 -14.45 -18.71 4.03
C ALA A 112 -13.01 -18.98 3.54
N THR A 113 -12.74 -20.16 2.98
CA THR A 113 -11.41 -20.45 2.39
C THR A 113 -11.11 -19.58 1.17
N CYS A 114 -12.10 -19.27 0.34
CA CYS A 114 -11.95 -18.35 -0.79
C CYS A 114 -11.59 -16.93 -0.32
N LEU A 115 -12.30 -16.41 0.67
CA LEU A 115 -12.05 -15.09 1.25
C LEU A 115 -10.67 -15.02 1.92
N ALA A 116 -10.24 -16.08 2.60
CA ALA A 116 -8.90 -16.18 3.17
C ALA A 116 -7.81 -16.17 2.07
N GLY A 117 -8.06 -16.87 0.95
CA GLY A 117 -7.22 -16.78 -0.25
C GLY A 117 -7.13 -15.36 -0.79
N ALA A 118 -8.27 -14.67 -0.96
CA ALA A 118 -8.32 -13.27 -1.41
C ALA A 118 -7.51 -12.33 -0.49
N ALA A 119 -7.62 -12.51 0.83
CA ALA A 119 -6.84 -11.74 1.80
C ALA A 119 -5.33 -12.03 1.71
N THR A 120 -4.95 -13.28 1.43
CA THR A 120 -3.56 -13.67 1.23
C THR A 120 -2.96 -12.99 -0.01
N TYR A 121 -3.69 -12.99 -1.13
CA TYR A 121 -3.28 -12.29 -2.35
C TYR A 121 -3.12 -10.78 -2.13
N HIS A 122 -4.10 -10.15 -1.46
CA HIS A 122 -4.05 -8.72 -1.12
C HIS A 122 -2.84 -8.39 -0.25
N THR A 123 -2.59 -9.19 0.78
CA THR A 123 -1.42 -9.03 1.64
C THR A 123 -0.13 -9.17 0.84
N GLY A 124 -0.04 -10.16 -0.05
CA GLY A 124 1.14 -10.38 -0.91
C GLY A 124 1.48 -9.17 -1.77
N VAL A 125 0.49 -8.58 -2.45
CA VAL A 125 0.73 -7.36 -3.24
C VAL A 125 0.96 -6.14 -2.37
N ALA A 126 0.32 -6.04 -1.20
CA ALA A 126 0.52 -4.94 -0.26
C ALA A 126 1.98 -4.87 0.21
N VAL A 127 2.57 -6.01 0.62
CA VAL A 127 3.93 -6.07 1.17
C VAL A 127 5.03 -6.26 0.13
N GLY A 128 4.73 -6.82 -1.05
CA GLY A 128 5.73 -7.17 -2.08
C GLY A 128 5.53 -6.53 -3.45
N GLY A 129 4.44 -5.79 -3.66
CA GLY A 129 4.04 -5.27 -4.97
C GLY A 129 4.73 -3.99 -5.43
N ASP A 130 5.55 -3.35 -4.61
CA ASP A 130 6.11 -2.01 -4.88
C ASP A 130 6.94 -1.97 -6.16
N SER A 131 7.81 -2.96 -6.36
CA SER A 131 8.65 -3.07 -7.56
C SER A 131 7.82 -3.32 -8.82
N ALA A 132 6.77 -4.13 -8.73
CA ALA A 132 5.84 -4.34 -9.84
C ALA A 132 5.06 -3.06 -10.18
N PHE A 133 4.57 -2.35 -9.16
CA PHE A 133 3.87 -1.07 -9.33
C PHE A 133 4.76 -0.01 -9.98
N MET A 134 6.00 0.13 -9.52
CA MET A 134 6.95 1.11 -10.08
C MET A 134 7.42 0.72 -11.49
N LYS A 135 7.58 -0.58 -11.78
CA LYS A 135 7.87 -1.06 -13.14
C LYS A 135 6.74 -0.70 -14.11
N ARG A 136 5.49 -0.91 -13.72
CA ARG A 136 4.31 -0.51 -14.52
C ARG A 136 4.23 1.00 -14.66
N THR A 137 4.46 1.75 -13.57
CA THR A 137 4.52 3.22 -13.60
C THR A 137 5.56 3.72 -14.60
N ALA A 138 6.78 3.20 -14.56
CA ALA A 138 7.84 3.60 -15.49
C ALA A 138 7.49 3.30 -16.95
N LYS A 139 6.77 2.20 -17.21
CA LYS A 139 6.35 1.83 -18.57
C LYS A 139 5.19 2.68 -19.09
N HIS A 140 4.18 2.97 -18.26
CA HIS A 140 2.92 3.57 -18.71
C HIS A 140 2.77 5.06 -18.39
N CYS A 141 3.58 5.61 -17.48
CA CYS A 141 3.43 6.98 -17.01
C CYS A 141 4.70 7.81 -17.22
N THR A 142 4.52 9.12 -17.42
CA THR A 142 5.52 10.17 -17.27
C THR A 142 5.14 11.08 -16.12
N CYS A 143 6.12 11.78 -15.56
CA CYS A 143 5.88 12.81 -14.54
C CYS A 143 6.16 14.18 -15.15
N SER A 144 5.23 15.11 -14.98
CA SER A 144 5.31 16.50 -15.46
C SER A 144 4.66 17.45 -14.49
#